data_AF-A0A961LAE6-F1
#
_entry.id   AF-A0A961LAE6-F1
#
_cell.length_a   1.000
_cell.length_b   1.000
_cell.length_c   1.000
_cell.angle_alpha   90.00
_cell.angle_beta   90.00
_cell.angle_gamma   90.00
#
_symmetry.space_group_name_H-M   'P 1'
#
loop_
_entity.id
_entity.type
_entity.pdbx_description
1 polymer ?
#
loop_
_entity_poly.entity_id
_entity_poly.type
_entity_poly.pdbx_seq_one_letter_code
_entity_poly.pdbx_strand_id
1 'polypeptide(L)'
;MISHDHRCIFVHIPKTGGSNIENVIWPHPRSESDLWMGFVQPFRNKYQTGGLQHLQARQMRQEVSQDAFRRYFKFSIVRNPWDKAVSQCAYLKKRPDLCDYLGIAADAPFEQ
;
A
#
# COMPACT_ATOMS: atom_id res chain seq x y z
N MET A 1 0.71 -4.68 5.99
CA MET A 1 0.58 -6.12 5.70
C MET A 1 1.35 -6.88 6.75
N ILE A 2 0.75 -7.91 7.33
CA ILE A 2 1.32 -8.69 8.44
C ILE A 2 1.51 -10.14 8.01
N SER A 3 2.64 -10.74 8.38
CA SER A 3 2.90 -12.17 8.21
C SER A 3 3.20 -12.73 9.59
N HIS A 4 2.31 -13.61 10.07
CA HIS A 4 2.50 -14.30 11.34
C HIS A 4 3.60 -15.36 11.24
N ASP A 5 3.72 -16.03 10.08
CA ASP A 5 4.73 -17.07 9.83
C ASP A 5 6.15 -16.50 9.89
N HIS A 6 6.38 -15.36 9.24
CA HIS A 6 7.66 -14.66 9.27
C HIS A 6 7.79 -13.68 10.44
N ARG A 7 6.74 -13.55 11.27
CA ARG A 7 6.63 -12.60 12.39
C ARG A 7 7.07 -11.19 11.99
N CYS A 8 6.58 -10.71 10.86
CA CYS A 8 6.97 -9.42 10.29
C CYS A 8 5.77 -8.57 9.86
N ILE A 9 6.00 -7.27 9.80
CA ILE A 9 5.04 -6.26 9.34
C ILE A 9 5.73 -5.44 8.26
N PHE A 10 5.20 -5.51 7.04
CA PHE A 10 5.65 -4.68 5.94
C PHE A 10 4.72 -3.46 5.78
N VAL A 11 5.30 -2.27 6.00
CA VAL A 11 4.63 -0.99 5.77
C VAL A 11 4.81 -0.62 4.31
N HIS A 12 3.80 -0.93 3.48
CA HIS A 12 3.88 -0.71 2.04
C HIS A 12 3.63 0.76 1.69
N ILE A 13 4.69 1.46 1.33
CA ILE A 13 4.63 2.81 0.77
C ILE A 13 4.35 2.72 -0.75
N PRO A 14 3.38 3.47 -1.30
CA PRO A 14 3.11 3.44 -2.73
C PRO A 14 4.36 3.73 -3.57
N LYS A 15 4.50 3.01 -4.69
CA LYS A 15 5.52 3.23 -5.74
C LYS A 15 6.98 3.04 -5.31
N THR A 16 7.21 2.27 -4.26
CA THR A 16 8.57 1.89 -3.80
C THR A 16 8.96 0.46 -4.15
N GLY A 17 8.20 -0.21 -5.02
CA GLY A 17 8.45 -1.60 -5.40
C GLY A 17 7.88 -2.63 -4.41
N GLY A 18 7.00 -2.21 -3.49
CA GLY A 18 6.45 -3.10 -2.46
C GLY A 18 5.66 -4.29 -3.02
N SER A 19 5.06 -4.19 -4.21
CA SER A 19 4.38 -5.33 -4.85
C SER A 19 5.29 -6.54 -5.13
N ASN A 20 6.60 -6.34 -5.32
CA ASN A 20 7.53 -7.47 -5.45
C ASN A 20 7.76 -8.15 -4.09
N ILE A 21 7.95 -7.37 -3.02
CA ILE A 21 8.08 -7.89 -1.66
C ILE A 21 6.81 -8.64 -1.26
N GLU A 22 5.66 -8.10 -1.62
CA GLU A 22 4.37 -8.73 -1.40
C GLU A 22 4.29 -10.13 -2.01
N ASN A 23 4.69 -10.29 -3.27
CA ASN A 23 4.62 -11.59 -3.96
C ASN A 23 5.59 -12.63 -3.35
N VAL A 24 6.69 -12.17 -2.76
CA VAL A 24 7.67 -13.04 -2.09
C VAL A 24 7.14 -13.53 -0.74
N ILE A 25 6.52 -12.65 0.04
CA ILE A 25 6.09 -12.95 1.42
C ILE A 25 4.67 -13.52 1.47
N TRP A 26 3.78 -13.13 0.55
CA TRP A 26 2.39 -13.60 0.46
C TRP A 26 2.07 -14.07 -0.98
N PRO A 27 2.57 -15.25 -1.40
CA PRO A 27 2.37 -15.72 -2.76
C PRO A 27 0.88 -16.00 -3.08
N HIS A 28 0.07 -16.50 -2.13
CA HIS A 28 -1.37 -16.81 -2.27
C HIS A 28 -2.03 -16.93 -0.87
N PRO A 29 -3.38 -16.96 -0.75
CA PRO A 29 -4.34 -15.90 -1.11
C PRO A 29 -4.28 -14.71 -0.13
N ARG A 30 -4.66 -13.53 -0.60
CA ARG A 30 -4.61 -12.25 0.15
C ARG A 30 -5.90 -12.05 0.93
N SER A 31 -5.80 -11.73 2.22
CA SER A 31 -6.96 -11.60 3.11
C SER A 31 -7.00 -10.27 3.87
N GLU A 32 -8.18 -9.88 4.38
CA GLU A 32 -8.29 -8.73 5.27
C GLU A 32 -7.48 -8.91 6.56
N SER A 33 -7.37 -10.14 7.07
CA SER A 33 -6.54 -10.49 8.23
C SER A 33 -5.06 -10.19 8.02
N ASP A 34 -4.56 -10.27 6.78
CA ASP A 34 -3.19 -9.90 6.43
C ASP A 34 -3.03 -8.40 6.15
N LEU A 35 -4.09 -7.61 6.38
CA LEU A 35 -4.19 -6.17 6.12
C LEU A 35 -4.21 -5.79 4.63
N TRP A 36 -4.75 -6.67 3.78
CA TRP A 36 -4.84 -6.48 2.32
C TRP A 36 -6.17 -5.86 1.86
N MET A 37 -6.72 -4.92 2.64
CA MET A 37 -8.05 -4.35 2.42
C MET A 37 -8.27 -3.75 1.02
N GLY A 38 -7.25 -3.12 0.42
CA GLY A 38 -7.36 -2.50 -0.91
C GLY A 38 -7.41 -3.49 -2.09
N PHE A 39 -7.15 -4.78 -1.86
CA PHE A 39 -7.36 -5.83 -2.85
C PHE A 39 -8.72 -6.53 -2.70
N VAL A 40 -9.35 -6.40 -1.54
CA VAL A 40 -10.72 -6.88 -1.30
C VAL A 40 -11.74 -5.88 -1.82
N GLN A 41 -11.44 -4.57 -1.70
CA GLN A 41 -12.24 -3.49 -2.30
C GLN A 41 -11.33 -2.53 -3.10
N PRO A 42 -11.50 -2.39 -4.43
CA PRO A 42 -10.53 -1.73 -5.33
C PRO A 42 -10.13 -0.30 -4.94
N PHE A 43 -11.04 0.46 -4.31
CA PHE A 43 -10.84 1.86 -3.95
C PHE A 43 -11.03 2.13 -2.45
N ARG A 44 -11.26 1.09 -1.64
CA ARG A 44 -11.56 1.25 -0.23
C ARG A 44 -10.63 0.41 0.64
N ASN A 45 -10.09 1.05 1.65
CA ASN A 45 -9.65 0.39 2.86
C ASN A 45 -10.39 1.05 4.04
N LYS A 46 -10.44 0.38 5.20
CA LYS A 46 -11.14 0.88 6.42
C LYS A 46 -10.76 2.31 6.82
N TYR A 47 -9.60 2.79 6.38
CA TYR A 47 -9.03 4.08 6.72
C TYR A 47 -8.93 5.07 5.56
N GLN A 48 -9.46 4.72 4.38
CA GLN A 48 -9.46 5.51 3.15
C GLN A 48 -8.10 6.15 2.75
N THR A 49 -6.96 5.49 3.01
CA THR A 49 -5.62 6.04 2.75
C THR A 49 -5.19 6.01 1.26
N GLY A 50 -6.01 6.55 0.36
CA GLY A 50 -5.67 6.74 -1.06
C GLY A 50 -6.01 5.56 -1.97
N GLY A 51 -6.92 4.68 -1.54
CA GLY A 51 -7.17 3.39 -2.20
C GLY A 51 -5.94 2.47 -2.06
N LEU A 52 -6.09 1.17 -2.24
CA LEU A 52 -4.99 0.19 -2.11
C LEU A 52 -4.55 -0.11 -0.65
N GLN A 53 -3.72 -1.14 -0.51
CA GLN A 53 -3.25 -1.77 0.73
C GLN A 53 -2.23 -0.94 1.56
N HIS A 54 -2.22 0.39 1.39
CA HIS A 54 -1.21 1.30 1.94
C HIS A 54 -1.61 1.90 3.29
N LEU A 55 -1.54 1.11 4.35
CA LEU A 55 -1.79 1.59 5.72
C LEU A 55 -0.58 2.31 6.30
N GLN A 56 -0.85 3.37 7.07
CA GLN A 56 0.16 3.97 7.94
C GLN A 56 0.52 3.01 9.08
N ALA A 57 1.76 3.09 9.59
CA ALA A 57 2.19 2.29 10.73
C ALA A 57 1.28 2.46 11.96
N ARG A 58 0.74 3.67 12.17
CA ARG A 58 -0.23 3.96 13.24
C ARG A 58 -1.53 3.16 13.09
N GLN A 59 -2.02 3.01 11.86
CA GLN A 59 -3.23 2.23 11.55
C GLN A 59 -2.94 0.74 11.67
N MET A 60 -1.78 0.27 11.19
CA MET A 60 -1.39 -1.13 11.39
C MET A 60 -1.36 -1.50 12.88
N ARG A 61 -0.86 -0.62 13.75
CA ARG A 61 -0.88 -0.83 15.21
C ARG A 61 -2.28 -0.95 15.81
N GLN A 62 -3.30 -0.37 15.17
CA GLN A 62 -4.69 -0.48 15.62
C GLN A 62 -5.33 -1.80 15.18
N GLU A 63 -4.92 -2.33 14.02
CA GLU A 63 -5.46 -3.58 13.48
C GLU A 63 -4.75 -4.82 14.03
N VAL A 64 -3.46 -4.72 14.34
CA VAL A 64 -2.69 -5.82 14.92
C VAL A 64 -2.65 -5.72 16.45
N SER A 65 -2.56 -6.86 17.13
CA SER A 65 -2.44 -6.85 18.59
C SER A 65 -1.19 -6.07 19.03
N GLN A 66 -1.28 -5.39 20.18
CA GLN A 66 -0.15 -4.61 20.71
C GLN A 66 1.11 -5.47 20.91
N ASP A 67 0.92 -6.74 21.31
CA ASP A 67 2.01 -7.71 21.46
C ASP A 67 2.65 -8.07 20.12
N ALA A 68 1.85 -8.36 19.09
CA ALA A 68 2.35 -8.64 17.75
C ALA A 68 3.10 -7.42 17.18
N PHE A 69 2.51 -6.22 17.27
CA PHE A 69 3.16 -5.00 16.80
C PHE A 69 4.49 -4.73 17.49
N ARG A 70 4.59 -5.00 18.79
CA ARG A 70 5.83 -4.84 19.56
C ARG A 70 6.89 -5.86 19.14
N ARG A 71 6.52 -7.13 19.03
CA ARG A 71 7.45 -8.26 18.83
C ARG A 71 7.86 -8.49 17.38
N TYR A 72 7.01 -8.16 16.42
CA TYR A 72 7.26 -8.50 15.02
C TYR A 72 8.29 -7.56 14.41
N PHE A 73 9.11 -8.04 13.50
CA PHE A 73 10.03 -7.20 12.76
C PHE A 73 9.26 -6.27 11.81
N LYS A 74 9.55 -4.98 11.82
CA LYS A 74 8.80 -3.97 11.05
C LYS A 74 9.74 -3.32 10.05
N PHE A 75 9.37 -3.29 8.79
CA PHE A 75 10.21 -2.69 7.74
C PHE A 75 9.40 -2.03 6.64
N SER A 76 10.08 -1.24 5.83
CA SER A 76 9.54 -0.61 4.63
C SER A 76 10.63 -0.48 3.57
N ILE A 77 10.22 -0.26 2.32
CA ILE A 77 11.12 0.10 1.22
C ILE A 77 10.80 1.54 0.85
N VAL A 78 11.83 2.37 0.77
CA VAL A 78 11.75 3.76 0.34
C VAL A 78 12.38 3.92 -1.03
N ARG A 79 12.01 4.99 -1.72
CA ARG A 79 12.55 5.37 -3.03
C ARG A 79 12.89 6.85 -3.00
N ASN A 80 13.82 7.29 -3.85
CA ASN A 80 14.06 8.70 -4.10
C ASN A 80 12.71 9.44 -4.32
N PRO A 81 12.46 10.59 -3.66
CA PRO A 81 11.17 11.28 -3.73
C PRO A 81 10.75 11.67 -5.15
N TRP A 82 11.69 12.13 -5.98
CA TRP A 82 11.44 12.53 -7.36
C TRP A 82 11.03 11.34 -8.22
N ASP A 83 11.79 10.25 -8.13
CA ASP A 83 11.46 9.02 -8.86
C ASP A 83 10.11 8.43 -8.44
N LYS A 84 9.78 8.55 -7.15
CA LYS A 84 8.47 8.12 -6.61
C LYS A 84 7.35 8.98 -7.22
N ALA A 85 7.50 10.30 -7.29
CA ALA A 85 6.51 11.20 -7.86
C ALA A 85 6.28 10.93 -9.36
N VAL A 86 7.37 10.80 -10.14
CA VAL A 86 7.29 10.42 -11.56
C VAL A 86 6.61 9.06 -11.73
N SER A 87 6.97 8.07 -10.90
CA SER A 87 6.35 6.75 -10.94
C SER A 87 4.86 6.78 -10.60
N GLN A 88 4.43 7.65 -9.68
CA GLN A 88 3.02 7.85 -9.34
C GLN A 88 2.27 8.46 -10.52
N CYS A 89 2.80 9.53 -11.14
CA CYS A 89 2.20 10.15 -12.32
C CYS A 89 2.04 9.15 -13.47
N ALA A 90 3.10 8.41 -13.80
CA ALA A 90 3.06 7.38 -14.84
C ALA A 90 2.09 6.23 -14.52
N TYR A 91 1.85 5.95 -13.23
CA TYR A 91 0.88 4.94 -12.80
C TYR A 91 -0.57 5.43 -12.94
N LEU A 92 -0.85 6.68 -12.57
CA LEU A 92 -2.18 7.28 -12.72
C LEU A 92 -2.62 7.30 -14.19
N LYS A 93 -1.72 7.63 -15.12
CA LYS A 93 -2.00 7.55 -16.57
C LYS A 93 -2.42 6.16 -17.07
N LYS A 94 -2.07 5.09 -16.34
CA LYS A 94 -2.46 3.70 -16.64
C LYS A 94 -3.71 3.25 -15.88
N ARG A 95 -4.26 4.09 -15.01
CA ARG A 95 -5.40 3.81 -14.13
C ARG A 95 -6.45 4.91 -14.29
N PRO A 96 -7.10 5.01 -15.47
CA PRO A 96 -8.15 6.01 -15.71
C PRO A 96 -9.28 5.88 -14.69
N ASP A 97 -9.61 4.67 -14.27
CA ASP A 97 -10.57 4.38 -13.20
C ASP A 97 -10.22 5.04 -11.86
N LEU A 98 -8.94 5.11 -11.51
CA LEU A 98 -8.47 5.78 -10.31
C LEU A 98 -8.44 7.30 -10.49
N CYS A 99 -8.10 7.79 -11.68
CA CYS A 99 -8.17 9.21 -12.00
C CYS A 99 -9.61 9.73 -11.90
N ASP A 100 -10.58 9.00 -12.46
CA ASP A 100 -12.00 9.30 -12.37
C ASP A 100 -12.48 9.33 -10.92
N TYR A 101 -12.08 8.33 -10.12
CA TYR A 101 -12.40 8.28 -8.69
C TYR A 101 -11.83 9.46 -7.89
N LEU A 102 -10.62 9.92 -8.26
CA LEU A 102 -9.94 11.04 -7.61
C LEU A 102 -10.35 12.41 -8.17
N GLY A 103 -11.17 12.45 -9.22
CA GLY A 103 -11.54 13.68 -9.92
C GLY A 103 -10.37 14.35 -10.67
N ILE A 104 -9.39 13.56 -11.12
CA ILE A 104 -8.22 14.03 -11.88
C ILE A 104 -8.52 13.89 -13.37
N ALA A 105 -8.40 14.99 -14.12
CA ALA A 105 -8.55 14.97 -15.58
C ALA A 105 -7.49 14.03 -16.22
N ALA A 106 -7.89 13.25 -17.23
CA ALA A 106 -7.01 12.26 -17.86
C ALA A 106 -5.75 12.86 -18.51
N ASP A 107 -5.82 14.14 -18.88
CA ASP A 107 -4.77 14.95 -19.51
C ASP A 107 -4.07 15.90 -18.52
N ALA A 108 -4.34 15.79 -17.22
CA ALA A 108 -3.76 16.67 -16.22
C ALA A 108 -2.21 16.74 -16.35
N PRO A 109 -1.63 17.94 -16.52
CA PRO A 109 -0.20 18.11 -16.66
C PRO A 109 0.50 17.76 -15.33
N PHE A 110 1.76 17.31 -15.42
CA PHE A 110 2.62 17.18 -14.26
C PHE A 110 3.28 18.54 -14.00
N GLU A 111 2.61 19.39 -13.22
CA GLU A 111 3.17 20.66 -12.76
C GLU A 111 3.94 20.42 -11.45
N GLN A 112 5.17 20.94 -11.38
CA GLN A 112 6.07 20.86 -10.21
C GLN A 112 5.87 22.05 -9.28
#